data_AF-A2BWF9-F1
#
_entry.id   AF-A2BWF9-F1
#
_cell.length_a   1.000
_cell.length_b   1.000
_cell.length_c   1.000
_cell.angle_alpha   90.00
_cell.angle_beta   90.00
_cell.angle_gamma   90.00
#
_symmetry.space_group_name_H-M   'P 1'
#
loop_
_entity.id
_entity.type
_entity.pdbx_description
1 polymer ?
#
loop_
_entity_poly.entity_id
_entity_poly.type
_entity_poly.pdbx_seq_one_letter_code
_entity_poly.pdbx_strand_id
1 'polypeptide(L)'
;MVDLKIPNLNKKSNKFFLKKKLTLRRKSKRKLINESIIMLSLSIFIFYLNYIIPNQISILNNLSNNFNKLFANFLLSLSYFYEICIGLFIIISLIFALILMLGSLSRFIKIMKRKKRRINLN
;
A
#
# COMPACT_ATOMS: atom_id res chain seq x y z
N MET A 1 -19.16 8.58 54.45
CA MET A 1 -18.71 8.25 53.07
C MET A 1 -19.95 8.29 52.20
N VAL A 2 -19.94 9.13 51.16
CA VAL A 2 -21.13 9.39 50.32
C VAL A 2 -21.15 8.36 49.20
N ASP A 3 -22.16 7.48 49.21
CA ASP A 3 -22.42 6.54 48.12
C ASP A 3 -22.91 7.31 46.88
N LEU A 4 -22.07 7.31 45.84
CA LEU A 4 -22.41 7.85 44.52
C LEU A 4 -23.52 7.01 43.87
N LYS A 5 -24.75 7.48 43.94
CA LYS A 5 -25.89 6.95 43.16
C LYS A 5 -25.72 7.32 41.69
N ILE A 6 -25.04 6.45 40.93
CA ILE A 6 -24.90 6.61 39.48
C ILE A 6 -26.20 6.13 38.81
N PRO A 7 -26.89 6.98 38.02
CA PRO A 7 -28.14 6.58 37.38
C PRO A 7 -27.85 5.69 36.17
N ASN A 8 -28.48 4.50 36.20
CA ASN A 8 -28.83 3.63 35.07
C ASN A 8 -27.78 3.50 33.94
N LEU A 9 -26.70 2.74 34.21
CA LEU A 9 -25.82 2.22 33.16
C LEU A 9 -26.66 1.37 32.19
N ASN A 10 -26.79 1.83 30.95
CA ASN A 10 -27.50 1.16 29.87
C ASN A 10 -27.01 -0.30 29.70
N LYS A 11 -27.84 -1.28 30.11
CA LYS A 11 -27.54 -2.73 30.15
C LYS A 11 -27.48 -3.41 28.77
N LYS A 12 -27.22 -2.68 27.67
CA LYS A 12 -27.04 -3.29 26.35
C LYS A 12 -25.63 -3.86 26.19
N SER A 13 -25.34 -4.96 26.92
CA SER A 13 -24.07 -5.71 26.88
C SER A 13 -23.75 -6.33 25.51
N ASN A 14 -24.72 -6.35 24.58
CA ASN A 14 -24.58 -6.92 23.24
C ASN A 14 -23.93 -5.97 22.22
N LYS A 15 -23.61 -4.71 22.59
CA LYS A 15 -23.10 -3.71 21.63
C LYS A 15 -21.63 -3.91 21.22
N PHE A 16 -20.90 -4.79 21.90
CA PHE A 16 -19.47 -5.00 21.66
C PHE A 16 -19.18 -6.45 21.30
N PHE A 17 -18.88 -6.68 20.01
CA PHE A 17 -18.50 -7.99 19.45
C PHE A 17 -17.29 -8.61 20.15
N LEU A 18 -16.40 -7.77 20.68
CA LEU A 18 -15.19 -8.15 21.42
C LEU A 18 -15.47 -8.64 22.85
N LYS A 19 -16.60 -8.25 23.47
CA LYS A 19 -16.91 -8.61 24.87
C LYS A 19 -17.27 -10.09 25.03
N LYS A 20 -17.56 -10.81 23.94
CA LYS A 20 -18.00 -12.21 23.92
C LYS A 20 -16.89 -13.24 23.66
N LYS A 21 -15.68 -12.85 23.22
CA LYS A 21 -14.71 -13.79 22.62
C LYS A 21 -13.52 -14.19 23.50
N LEU A 22 -13.27 -13.50 24.60
CA LEU A 22 -12.25 -13.91 25.57
C LEU A 22 -12.94 -14.56 26.76
N THR A 23 -13.52 -15.74 26.56
CA THR A 23 -13.93 -16.55 27.72
C THR A 23 -12.65 -16.92 28.46
N LEU A 24 -12.43 -16.30 29.63
CA LEU A 24 -11.41 -16.65 30.62
C LEU A 24 -11.71 -18.04 31.21
N ARG A 25 -11.88 -19.04 30.35
CA ARG A 25 -12.10 -20.42 30.76
C ARG A 25 -10.74 -20.94 31.21
N ARG A 26 -10.64 -21.21 32.50
CA ARG A 26 -9.42 -21.76 33.13
C ARG A 26 -8.97 -22.99 32.34
N LYS A 27 -7.78 -22.92 31.72
CA LYS A 27 -7.17 -24.07 31.06
C LYS A 27 -6.87 -25.14 32.12
N SER A 28 -7.05 -26.40 31.76
CA SER A 28 -6.70 -27.51 32.66
C SER A 28 -5.18 -27.56 32.86
N LYS A 29 -4.72 -28.02 34.04
CA LYS A 29 -3.29 -28.16 34.35
C LYS A 29 -2.56 -29.01 33.30
N ARG A 30 -3.18 -30.09 32.81
CA ARG A 30 -2.63 -30.96 31.76
C ARG A 30 -2.38 -30.22 30.45
N LYS A 31 -3.31 -29.34 30.03
CA LYS A 31 -3.15 -28.55 28.80
C LYS A 31 -2.00 -27.55 28.91
N LEU A 32 -1.86 -26.90 30.06
CA LEU A 32 -0.74 -25.98 30.33
C LEU A 32 0.61 -26.71 30.28
N ILE A 33 0.70 -27.90 30.88
CA ILE A 33 1.93 -28.71 30.86
C ILE A 33 2.31 -29.11 29.43
N ASN A 34 1.36 -29.59 28.63
CA ASN A 34 1.63 -29.93 27.23
C ASN A 34 2.08 -28.72 26.40
N GLU A 35 1.42 -27.57 26.58
CA GLU A 35 1.83 -26.31 25.93
C GLU A 35 3.27 -25.94 26.33
N SER A 36 3.64 -26.04 27.61
CA SER A 36 5.00 -25.76 28.08
C SER A 36 6.05 -26.72 27.51
N ILE A 37 5.77 -28.02 27.43
CA ILE A 37 6.70 -29.01 26.85
C ILE A 37 6.93 -28.73 25.36
N ILE A 38 5.86 -28.39 24.62
CA ILE A 38 5.98 -28.02 23.20
C ILE A 38 6.84 -26.77 23.04
N MET A 39 6.62 -25.73 23.85
CA MET A 39 7.43 -24.51 23.81
C MET A 39 8.89 -24.78 24.15
N LEU A 40 9.16 -25.64 25.13
CA LEU A 40 10.51 -26.02 25.54
C LEU A 40 11.22 -26.82 24.44
N SER A 41 10.53 -27.78 23.83
CA SER A 41 11.04 -28.56 22.70
C SER A 41 11.35 -27.66 21.49
N LEU A 42 10.47 -26.71 21.17
CA LEU A 42 10.71 -25.74 20.10
C LEU A 42 11.94 -24.86 20.41
N SER A 43 12.07 -24.42 21.67
CA SER A 43 13.20 -23.58 22.09
C SER A 43 14.54 -24.30 21.93
N ILE A 44 14.62 -25.57 22.35
CA ILE A 44 15.82 -26.39 22.20
C ILE A 44 16.12 -26.60 20.70
N PHE A 45 15.09 -26.87 19.90
CA PHE A 45 15.23 -27.04 18.46
C PHE A 45 15.79 -25.79 17.77
N ILE A 46 15.25 -24.60 18.10
CA ILE A 46 15.75 -23.32 17.56
C ILE A 46 17.20 -23.06 17.99
N PHE A 47 17.54 -23.34 19.24
CA PHE A 47 18.91 -23.20 19.73
C PHE A 47 19.88 -24.12 18.98
N TYR A 48 19.47 -25.38 18.74
CA TYR A 48 20.24 -26.35 17.97
C TYR A 48 20.43 -25.91 16.51
N LEU A 49 19.37 -25.42 15.86
CA LEU A 49 19.47 -24.87 14.50
C LEU A 49 20.46 -23.70 14.42
N ASN A 50 20.41 -22.78 15.39
CA ASN A 50 21.34 -21.64 15.44
C ASN A 50 22.78 -22.09 15.69
N TYR A 51 22.99 -23.12 16.53
CA TYR A 51 24.31 -23.68 16.80
C TYR A 51 24.95 -24.33 15.55
N ILE A 52 24.14 -24.99 14.71
CA ILE A 52 24.64 -25.64 13.49
C ILE A 52 25.20 -24.63 12.48
N ILE A 53 24.70 -23.40 12.43
CA ILE A 53 25.07 -22.43 11.39
C ILE A 53 26.49 -21.88 11.67
N PRO A 54 27.50 -22.24 10.86
CA PRO A 54 28.83 -21.67 11.00
C PRO A 54 28.87 -20.26 10.40
N ASN A 55 29.73 -19.39 10.93
CA ASN A 55 30.04 -18.08 10.34
C ASN A 55 28.83 -17.13 10.16
N GLN A 56 27.99 -17.03 11.21
CA GLN A 56 26.74 -16.25 11.22
C GLN A 56 26.92 -14.79 10.81
N ILE A 57 28.04 -14.15 11.18
CA ILE A 57 28.34 -12.75 10.86
C ILE A 57 28.53 -12.56 9.34
N SER A 58 29.23 -13.48 8.68
CA SER A 58 29.43 -13.43 7.22
C SER A 58 28.11 -13.60 6.48
N ILE A 59 27.24 -14.51 6.95
CA ILE A 59 25.92 -14.73 6.36
C ILE A 59 25.04 -13.48 6.48
N LEU A 60 25.04 -12.83 7.64
CA LEU A 60 24.31 -11.56 7.85
C LEU A 60 24.84 -10.43 6.96
N ASN A 61 26.16 -10.29 6.83
CA ASN A 61 26.76 -9.28 5.96
C ASN A 61 26.43 -9.54 4.48
N ASN A 62 26.50 -10.79 4.02
CA ASN A 62 26.13 -11.16 2.66
C ASN A 62 24.63 -10.96 2.39
N LEU A 63 23.78 -11.25 3.37
CA LEU A 63 22.35 -10.99 3.29
C LEU A 63 22.09 -9.48 3.13
N SER A 64 22.70 -8.64 3.97
CA SER A 64 22.58 -7.18 3.85
C SER A 64 23.09 -6.67 2.50
N ASN A 65 24.20 -7.20 2.00
CA ASN A 65 24.76 -6.80 0.71
C ASN A 65 23.85 -7.20 -0.46
N ASN A 66 23.29 -8.42 -0.43
CA ASN A 66 22.36 -8.89 -1.43
C ASN A 66 21.04 -8.11 -1.41
N PHE A 67 20.54 -7.74 -0.22
CA PHE A 67 19.40 -6.83 -0.09
C PHE A 67 19.67 -5.46 -0.71
N ASN A 68 20.86 -4.88 -0.48
CA ASN A 68 21.24 -3.60 -1.08
C ASN A 68 21.29 -3.69 -2.61
N LYS A 69 21.86 -4.77 -3.16
CA LYS A 69 21.88 -5.01 -4.61
C LYS A 69 20.48 -5.21 -5.19
N LEU A 70 19.64 -5.97 -4.50
CA LEU A 70 18.24 -6.16 -4.89
C LEU A 70 17.50 -4.82 -4.93
N PHE A 71 17.70 -3.99 -3.91
CA PHE A 71 17.08 -2.66 -3.83
C PHE A 71 17.59 -1.72 -4.92
N ALA A 72 18.89 -1.74 -5.21
CA ALA A 72 19.46 -0.96 -6.32
C ALA A 72 18.87 -1.38 -7.67
N ASN A 73 18.76 -2.69 -7.94
CA ASN A 73 18.16 -3.19 -9.17
C ASN A 73 16.66 -2.85 -9.27
N PHE A 74 15.94 -2.87 -8.14
CA PHE A 74 14.55 -2.45 -8.10
C PHE A 74 14.38 -0.97 -8.46
N LEU A 75 15.25 -0.09 -7.91
CA LEU A 75 15.26 1.33 -8.27
C LEU A 75 15.60 1.57 -9.75
N LEU A 76 16.55 0.81 -10.30
CA LEU A 76 16.87 0.87 -11.74
C LEU A 76 15.66 0.48 -12.60
N SER A 77 14.94 -0.58 -12.22
CA SER A 77 13.72 -0.99 -12.92
C SER A 77 12.63 0.09 -12.86
N LEU A 78 12.48 0.78 -11.72
CA LEU A 78 11.57 1.93 -11.60
C LEU A 78 11.97 3.09 -12.52
N SER A 79 13.27 3.36 -12.68
CA SER A 79 13.78 4.39 -13.60
C SER A 79 13.37 4.11 -15.04
N TYR A 80 13.57 2.87 -15.52
CA TYR A 80 13.16 2.50 -16.87
C TYR A 80 11.65 2.57 -17.08
N PHE A 81 10.86 2.18 -16.07
CA PHE A 81 9.41 2.32 -16.14
C PHE A 81 8.99 3.79 -16.26
N TYR A 82 9.62 4.69 -15.49
CA TYR A 82 9.38 6.11 -15.56
C TYR A 82 9.72 6.70 -16.93
N GLU A 83 10.85 6.31 -17.53
CA GLU A 83 11.23 6.74 -18.89
C GLU A 83 10.19 6.32 -19.95
N ILE A 84 9.69 5.09 -19.87
CA ILE A 84 8.62 4.61 -20.76
C ILE A 84 7.34 5.45 -20.58
N CYS A 85 6.96 5.73 -19.33
CA CYS A 85 5.80 6.58 -19.05
C CYS A 85 5.94 7.99 -19.64
N ILE A 86 7.13 8.60 -19.54
CA ILE A 86 7.40 9.91 -20.16
C ILE A 86 7.26 9.81 -21.68
N GLY A 87 7.84 8.79 -22.31
CA GLY A 87 7.74 8.60 -23.75
C GLY A 87 6.28 8.52 -24.21
N LEU A 88 5.44 7.75 -23.50
CA LEU A 88 4.01 7.68 -23.78
C LEU A 88 3.31 9.03 -23.59
N PHE A 89 3.62 9.75 -22.52
CA PHE A 89 3.04 11.06 -22.25
C PHE A 89 3.33 12.07 -23.37
N ILE A 90 4.56 12.08 -23.89
CA ILE A 90 4.96 12.94 -25.02
C ILE A 90 4.12 12.62 -26.26
N ILE A 91 3.95 11.34 -26.60
CA ILE A 91 3.16 10.93 -27.77
C ILE A 91 1.70 11.37 -27.63
N ILE A 92 1.09 11.13 -26.46
CA ILE A 92 -0.31 11.52 -26.19
C ILE A 92 -0.44 13.04 -26.27
N SER A 93 0.48 13.79 -25.66
CA SER A 93 0.49 15.25 -25.71
C SER A 93 0.60 15.77 -27.14
N LEU A 94 1.41 15.13 -27.99
CA LEU A 94 1.57 15.51 -29.39
C LEU A 94 0.28 15.29 -30.19
N ILE A 95 -0.39 14.15 -29.99
CA ILE A 95 -1.69 13.86 -30.61
C ILE A 95 -2.72 14.93 -30.22
N PHE A 96 -2.80 15.24 -28.92
CA PHE A 96 -3.68 16.30 -28.42
C PHE A 96 -3.37 17.66 -29.04
N ALA A 97 -2.10 18.03 -29.14
CA ALA A 97 -1.68 19.28 -29.76
C ALA A 97 -2.08 19.36 -31.24
N LEU A 98 -1.93 18.27 -32.01
CA LEU A 98 -2.37 18.21 -33.40
C LEU A 98 -3.88 18.39 -33.55
N ILE A 99 -4.67 17.72 -32.72
CA ILE A 99 -6.14 17.86 -32.70
C ILE A 99 -6.54 19.31 -32.43
N LEU A 100 -5.93 19.93 -31.41
CA LEU A 100 -6.16 21.34 -31.07
C LEU A 100 -5.77 22.28 -32.22
N MET A 101 -4.62 22.03 -32.86
CA MET A 101 -4.13 22.84 -33.96
C MET A 101 -5.07 22.77 -35.17
N LEU A 102 -5.47 21.57 -35.60
CA LEU A 102 -6.45 21.38 -36.68
C LEU A 102 -7.79 22.06 -36.35
N GLY A 103 -8.28 21.91 -35.12
CA GLY A 103 -9.48 22.59 -34.63
C GLY A 103 -9.37 24.11 -34.73
N SER A 104 -8.23 24.68 -34.32
CA SER A 104 -7.99 26.13 -34.39
C SER A 104 -7.91 26.65 -35.83
N LEU A 105 -7.21 25.95 -36.72
CA LEU A 105 -7.06 26.32 -38.13
C LEU A 105 -8.40 26.28 -38.87
N SER A 106 -9.23 25.26 -38.60
CA SER A 106 -10.56 25.15 -39.20
C SER A 106 -11.45 26.35 -38.86
N ARG A 107 -11.39 26.84 -37.62
CA ARG A 107 -12.08 28.06 -37.18
C ARG A 107 -11.50 29.30 -37.86
N PHE A 108 -10.18 29.44 -37.94
CA PHE A 108 -9.53 30.57 -38.59
C PHE A 108 -9.93 30.70 -40.07
N ILE A 109 -9.90 29.60 -40.82
CA ILE A 109 -10.34 29.56 -42.23
C ILE A 109 -11.80 29.99 -42.36
N LYS A 110 -12.67 29.55 -41.43
CA LYS A 110 -14.09 29.95 -41.41
C LYS A 110 -14.27 31.45 -41.17
N ILE A 111 -13.42 32.07 -40.36
CA ILE A 111 -13.42 33.52 -40.14
C ILE A 111 -12.97 34.27 -41.40
N MET A 112 -11.90 33.83 -42.07
CA MET A 112 -11.42 34.48 -43.29
C MET A 112 -12.41 34.39 -44.46
N LYS A 113 -13.13 33.27 -44.58
CA LYS A 113 -14.14 33.05 -45.65
C LYS A 113 -15.48 33.73 -45.37
N ARG A 114 -15.62 34.48 -44.27
CA ARG A 114 -16.89 35.11 -43.87
C ARG A 114 -17.18 36.29 -44.81
N LYS A 115 -18.14 36.12 -45.74
CA LYS A 115 -18.62 37.22 -46.60
C LYS A 115 -19.26 38.31 -45.73
N LYS A 116 -18.80 39.56 -45.85
CA LYS A 116 -19.51 40.74 -45.29
C LYS A 116 -20.85 40.84 -46.01
N ARG A 117 -21.97 40.65 -45.29
CA ARG A 117 -23.29 41.07 -45.79
C ARG A 117 -23.20 42.59 -46.00
N ARG A 118 -23.31 43.04 -47.26
CA ARG A 118 -23.54 44.47 -47.54
C ARG A 118 -24.91 44.80 -46.97
N ILE A 119 -24.92 45.65 -45.94
CA ILE A 119 -26.15 46.29 -45.48
C ILE A 119 -26.37 47.43 -46.47
N ASN A 120 -27.29 47.26 -47.42
CA ASN A 120 -27.75 48.38 -48.23
C ASN A 120 -28.63 49.24 -47.32
N LEU A 121 -28.10 50.38 -46.89
CA LEU A 121 -28.89 51.47 -46.37
C LEU A 121 -29.44 52.21 -47.59
N ASN A 122 -30.75 52.01 -47.84
CA ASN A 122 -31.52 52.80 -48.80
C ASN A 122 -31.65 54.25 -48.33
#